data_AF-A0A164LD94-F1
#
_entry.id   AF-A0A164LD94-F1
#
_cell.length_a   1.000
_cell.length_b   1.000
_cell.length_c   1.000
_cell.angle_alpha   90.00
_cell.angle_beta   90.00
_cell.angle_gamma   90.00
#
_symmetry.space_group_name_H-M   'P 1'
#
loop_
_entity.id
_entity.type
_entity.pdbx_description
1 polymer ?
#
loop_
_entity_poly.entity_id
_entity_poly.type
_entity_poly.pdbx_seq_one_letter_code
_entity_poly.pdbx_strand_id
1 'polypeptide(L)'
;MPPADAVRLRAWADLFADDDIGPSEALAAVKSYYRQPQRFPIKPGDIIDRVTKMPITSSPERIAAFIDRWSEHPYSDAIQRLTGMHWNPPFPPPPAIDRHDPIALREYHRAEFRAWIGKNRNELERRALAHGEQLELGA
;
A
#
# COMPACT_ATOMS: atom_id res chain seq x y z
N MET A 1 -34.97 -5.05 -6.72
CA MET A 1 -34.03 -5.37 -5.62
C MET A 1 -34.43 -4.50 -4.43
N PRO A 2 -34.61 -5.04 -3.22
CA PRO A 2 -34.93 -4.22 -2.06
C PRO A 2 -33.82 -3.18 -1.81
N PRO A 3 -34.15 -2.00 -1.23
CA PRO A 3 -33.15 -1.00 -0.91
C PRO A 3 -32.11 -1.57 0.06
N ALA A 4 -30.85 -1.18 -0.12
CA ALA A 4 -29.81 -1.58 0.80
C ALA A 4 -30.11 -0.97 2.18
N ASP A 5 -30.03 -1.80 3.22
CA ASP A 5 -30.17 -1.36 4.60
C ASP A 5 -29.00 -0.42 4.95
N ALA A 6 -29.30 0.86 5.10
CA ALA A 6 -28.31 1.91 5.35
C ALA A 6 -27.53 1.68 6.65
N VAL A 7 -28.18 1.11 7.67
CA VAL A 7 -27.52 0.80 8.95
C VAL A 7 -26.51 -0.32 8.75
N ARG A 8 -26.90 -1.36 8.00
CA ARG A 8 -26.00 -2.47 7.67
C ARG A 8 -24.82 -2.02 6.82
N LEU A 9 -25.05 -1.17 5.81
CA LEU A 9 -23.98 -0.61 4.99
C LEU A 9 -22.99 0.20 5.82
N ARG A 10 -23.50 1.03 6.75
CA ARG A 10 -22.66 1.82 7.64
C ARG A 10 -21.81 0.93 8.55
N ALA A 11 -22.41 -0.09 9.17
CA ALA A 11 -21.68 -1.03 10.02
C ALA A 11 -20.57 -1.78 9.25
N TRP A 12 -20.80 -2.14 7.99
CA TRP A 12 -19.77 -2.75 7.14
C TRP A 12 -18.66 -1.75 6.80
N ALA A 13 -19.00 -0.52 6.45
CA ALA A 13 -18.02 0.52 6.15
C ALA A 13 -17.13 0.82 7.36
N ASP A 14 -17.71 0.89 8.56
CA ASP A 14 -16.96 1.14 9.79
C ASP A 14 -15.99 -0.01 10.11
N LEU A 15 -16.36 -1.27 9.80
CA LEU A 15 -15.44 -2.41 9.94
C LEU A 15 -14.25 -2.39 8.97
N PHE A 16 -14.40 -1.80 7.79
CA PHE A 16 -13.33 -1.76 6.78
C PHE A 16 -12.44 -0.52 6.91
N ALA A 17 -12.85 0.48 7.69
CA ALA A 17 -12.12 1.74 7.83
C ALA A 17 -10.71 1.55 8.43
N ASP A 18 -10.54 0.57 9.31
CA ASP A 18 -9.30 0.37 10.07
C ASP A 18 -8.35 -0.68 9.45
N ASP A 19 -8.82 -1.47 8.47
CA ASP A 19 -8.11 -2.67 7.96
C ASP A 19 -7.37 -2.45 6.63
N ASP A 20 -7.16 -1.20 6.18
CA ASP A 20 -6.54 -0.85 4.89
C ASP A 20 -7.18 -1.58 3.67
N ILE A 21 -8.50 -1.74 3.69
CA ILE A 21 -9.22 -2.51 2.65
C ILE A 21 -9.61 -1.61 1.47
N GLY A 22 -8.97 -1.86 0.32
CA GLY A 22 -9.34 -1.24 -0.94
C GLY A 22 -10.69 -1.74 -1.49
N PRO A 23 -11.54 -0.87 -2.08
CA PRO A 23 -12.81 -1.28 -2.69
C PRO A 23 -12.66 -2.35 -3.79
N SER A 24 -11.60 -2.24 -4.61
CA SER A 24 -11.30 -3.19 -5.68
C SER A 24 -11.00 -4.59 -5.13
N GLU A 25 -10.23 -4.68 -4.05
CA GLU A 25 -9.87 -5.93 -3.39
C GLU A 25 -11.06 -6.55 -2.66
N ALA A 26 -11.85 -5.72 -1.96
CA ALA A 26 -13.09 -6.17 -1.31
C ALA A 26 -14.04 -6.79 -2.35
N LEU A 27 -14.21 -6.15 -3.50
CA LEU A 27 -15.04 -6.68 -4.59
C LEU A 27 -14.45 -7.97 -5.17
N ALA A 28 -13.13 -8.05 -5.35
CA ALA A 28 -12.45 -9.25 -5.81
C ALA A 28 -12.64 -10.42 -4.83
N ALA A 29 -12.54 -10.16 -3.52
CA ALA A 29 -12.77 -11.13 -2.46
C ALA A 29 -14.21 -11.66 -2.48
N VAL A 30 -15.21 -10.77 -2.60
CA VAL A 30 -16.62 -11.14 -2.73
C VAL A 30 -16.86 -12.00 -3.97
N LYS A 31 -16.35 -11.58 -5.13
CA LYS A 31 -16.47 -12.34 -6.39
C LYS A 31 -15.84 -13.72 -6.30
N SER A 32 -14.63 -13.80 -5.75
CA SER A 32 -13.89 -15.05 -5.55
C SER A 32 -14.63 -16.01 -4.62
N TYR A 33 -15.23 -15.50 -3.55
CA TYR A 33 -16.01 -16.29 -2.62
C TYR A 33 -17.26 -16.91 -3.28
N TYR A 34 -18.06 -16.10 -3.97
CA TYR A 34 -19.33 -16.56 -4.56
C TYR A 34 -19.18 -17.39 -5.84
N ARG A 35 -17.99 -17.43 -6.45
CA ARG A 35 -17.71 -18.36 -7.56
C ARG A 35 -17.64 -19.82 -7.12
N GLN A 36 -17.53 -20.08 -5.82
CA GLN A 36 -17.41 -21.42 -5.27
C GLN A 36 -18.80 -22.02 -5.05
N PRO A 37 -19.01 -23.33 -5.28
CA PRO A 37 -20.31 -23.94 -5.14
C PRO A 37 -20.81 -23.92 -3.69
N GLN A 38 -22.13 -23.79 -3.50
CA GLN A 38 -22.83 -23.91 -2.22
C GLN A 38 -22.31 -22.98 -1.11
N ARG A 39 -22.18 -21.68 -1.41
CA ARG A 39 -21.68 -20.69 -0.46
C ARG A 39 -22.80 -20.02 0.34
N PHE A 40 -22.61 -19.94 1.66
CA PHE A 40 -23.44 -19.13 2.56
C PHE A 40 -23.22 -17.63 2.28
N PRO A 41 -24.05 -16.73 2.84
CA PRO A 41 -23.76 -15.30 2.78
C PRO A 41 -22.40 -14.95 3.38
N ILE A 42 -21.60 -14.17 2.65
CA ILE A 42 -20.28 -13.71 3.10
C ILE A 42 -20.41 -12.74 4.29
N LYS A 43 -19.49 -12.82 5.24
CA LYS A 43 -19.39 -11.88 6.37
C LYS A 43 -18.25 -10.88 6.15
N PRO A 44 -18.27 -9.70 6.81
CA PRO A 44 -17.17 -8.73 6.72
C PRO A 44 -15.81 -9.33 7.07
N GLY A 45 -15.74 -10.13 8.14
CA GLY A 45 -14.51 -10.82 8.55
C GLY A 45 -13.94 -11.75 7.46
N ASP A 46 -14.79 -12.39 6.65
CA ASP A 46 -14.33 -13.22 5.53
C ASP A 46 -13.75 -12.39 4.38
N ILE A 47 -14.13 -11.11 4.26
CA ILE A 47 -13.56 -10.18 3.28
C ILE A 47 -12.21 -9.70 3.80
N ILE A 48 -12.14 -9.26 5.07
CA ILE A 48 -10.91 -8.84 5.74
C ILE A 48 -9.84 -9.93 5.61
N ASP A 49 -10.14 -11.17 6.05
CA ASP A 49 -9.20 -12.30 6.00
C ASP A 49 -8.69 -12.61 4.58
N ARG A 50 -9.52 -12.41 3.55
CA ARG A 50 -9.10 -12.62 2.16
C ARG A 50 -8.23 -11.50 1.65
N VAL A 51 -8.59 -10.25 1.95
CA VAL A 51 -7.90 -9.06 1.49
C VAL A 51 -6.53 -8.94 2.16
N THR A 52 -6.39 -9.25 3.44
CA THR A 52 -5.09 -9.22 4.13
C THR A 52 -4.08 -10.24 3.56
N LYS A 53 -4.57 -11.33 2.96
CA LYS A 53 -3.74 -12.34 2.28
C LYS A 53 -3.41 -12.01 0.83
N MET A 54 -3.97 -10.92 0.27
CA MET A 54 -3.65 -10.49 -1.09
C MET A 54 -2.24 -9.88 -1.16
N PRO A 55 -1.49 -10.09 -2.25
CA PRO A 55 -0.17 -9.48 -2.42
C PRO A 55 -0.27 -7.95 -2.47
N ILE A 56 0.82 -7.23 -2.21
CA ILE A 56 0.85 -5.75 -2.33
C ILE A 56 0.44 -5.27 -3.73
N THR A 57 0.72 -6.07 -4.75
CA THR A 57 0.45 -5.81 -6.17
C THR A 57 -0.99 -6.16 -6.61
N SER A 58 -1.85 -6.57 -5.69
CA SER A 58 -3.24 -6.97 -5.96
C SER A 58 -4.12 -5.86 -6.52
N SER A 59 -3.85 -4.60 -6.15
CA SER A 59 -4.61 -3.46 -6.62
C SER A 59 -3.81 -2.15 -6.61
N PRO A 60 -4.21 -1.17 -7.43
CA PRO A 60 -3.60 0.16 -7.40
C PRO A 60 -3.70 0.85 -6.04
N GLU A 61 -4.82 0.68 -5.32
CA GLU A 61 -4.99 1.33 -4.01
C GLU A 61 -4.00 0.80 -2.98
N ARG A 62 -3.74 -0.52 -2.99
CA ARG A 62 -2.76 -1.14 -2.08
C ARG A 62 -1.33 -0.71 -2.39
N ILE A 63 -0.98 -0.63 -3.68
CA ILE A 63 0.33 -0.11 -4.10
C ILE A 63 0.50 1.34 -3.65
N ALA A 64 -0.53 2.17 -3.85
CA ALA A 64 -0.50 3.56 -3.44
C ALA A 64 -0.28 3.69 -1.92
N ALA A 65 -1.07 2.97 -1.12
CA ALA A 65 -0.95 2.94 0.34
C ALA A 65 0.43 2.43 0.80
N PHE A 66 0.97 1.41 0.13
CA PHE A 66 2.31 0.89 0.40
C PHE A 66 3.38 1.95 0.14
N ILE A 67 3.35 2.63 -1.02
CA ILE A 67 4.32 3.68 -1.34
C ILE A 67 4.22 4.83 -0.34
N ASP A 68 3.00 5.24 0.05
CA ASP A 68 2.80 6.32 1.03
C ASP A 68 3.39 5.96 2.39
N ARG A 69 3.10 4.75 2.91
CA ARG A 69 3.67 4.25 4.16
C ARG A 69 5.19 4.20 4.12
N TRP A 70 5.77 3.68 3.04
CA TRP A 70 7.21 3.50 2.94
C TRP A 70 7.98 4.77 2.53
N SER A 71 7.29 5.81 2.07
CA SER A 71 7.89 7.12 1.76
C SER A 71 8.56 7.80 2.97
N GLU A 72 8.22 7.35 4.18
CA GLU A 72 8.77 7.83 5.45
C GLU A 72 10.14 7.24 5.81
N HIS A 73 10.57 6.23 5.06
CA HIS A 73 11.72 5.38 5.39
C HIS A 73 12.75 5.42 4.26
N PRO A 74 13.55 6.51 4.13
CA PRO A 74 14.46 6.72 3.01
C PRO A 74 15.57 5.65 2.89
N TYR A 75 15.85 4.91 3.95
CA TYR A 75 16.85 3.84 3.96
C TYR A 75 16.26 2.44 3.79
N SER A 76 14.93 2.33 3.65
CA SER A 76 14.29 1.07 3.30
C SER A 76 14.43 0.81 1.81
N ASP A 77 14.68 -0.44 1.44
CA ASP A 77 14.69 -0.89 0.05
C ASP A 77 13.32 -1.41 -0.42
N ALA A 78 12.28 -1.35 0.42
CA ALA A 78 10.95 -1.92 0.13
C ALA A 78 10.34 -1.43 -1.19
N ILE A 79 10.38 -0.10 -1.44
CA ILE A 79 9.90 0.49 -2.71
C ILE A 79 10.79 0.05 -3.88
N GLN A 80 12.10 -0.06 -3.66
CA GLN A 80 13.05 -0.45 -4.72
C GLN A 80 12.86 -1.92 -5.11
N ARG A 81 12.63 -2.81 -4.14
CA ARG A 81 12.31 -4.23 -4.39
C ARG A 81 10.98 -4.37 -5.13
N LEU A 82 9.96 -3.60 -4.76
CA LEU A 82 8.65 -3.66 -5.41
C LEU A 82 8.69 -3.15 -6.87
N THR A 83 9.45 -2.09 -7.13
CA THR A 83 9.37 -1.34 -8.39
C THR A 83 10.58 -1.51 -9.31
N GLY A 84 11.69 -2.05 -8.80
CA GLY A 84 12.99 -2.02 -9.46
C GLY A 84 13.56 -0.61 -9.65
N MET A 85 12.94 0.43 -9.10
CA MET A 85 13.45 1.80 -9.17
C MET A 85 14.36 2.07 -7.99
N HIS A 86 15.56 2.57 -8.28
CA HIS A 86 16.56 2.86 -7.26
C HIS A 86 16.56 4.34 -6.90
N TRP A 87 16.64 4.60 -5.61
CA TRP A 87 16.92 5.91 -5.06
C TRP A 87 18.14 5.81 -4.15
N ASN A 88 19.04 6.78 -4.28
CA ASN A 88 20.21 6.91 -3.43
C ASN A 88 20.13 8.26 -2.71
N PRO A 89 20.39 8.30 -1.39
CA PRO A 89 20.46 9.56 -0.65
C PRO A 89 21.46 10.53 -1.28
N PRO A 90 21.09 11.79 -1.54
CA PRO A 90 22.03 12.78 -2.04
C PRO A 90 23.18 13.01 -1.05
N PHE A 91 24.42 12.88 -1.53
CA PHE A 91 25.61 13.12 -0.73
C PHE A 91 26.71 13.82 -1.56
N PRO A 92 27.42 14.82 -0.98
CA PRO A 92 27.23 15.37 0.36
C PRO A 92 25.91 16.16 0.49
N PRO A 93 25.35 16.28 1.72
CA PRO A 93 24.18 17.13 1.93
C PRO A 93 24.54 18.62 1.70
N PRO A 94 23.54 19.48 1.47
CA PRO A 94 23.76 20.93 1.32
C PRO A 94 24.48 21.53 2.53
N PRO A 95 25.24 22.64 2.38
CA PRO A 95 26.01 23.25 3.48
C PRO A 95 25.19 23.65 4.71
N ALA A 96 23.87 23.86 4.54
CA ALA A 96 22.95 24.20 5.62
C ALA A 96 22.58 23.00 6.52
N ILE A 97 22.87 21.77 6.09
CA ILE A 97 22.57 20.55 6.83
C ILE A 97 23.87 20.01 7.42
N ASP A 98 23.93 19.90 8.75
CA ASP A 98 25.08 19.29 9.41
C ASP A 98 25.11 17.78 9.15
N ARG A 99 26.11 17.33 8.39
CA ARG A 99 26.33 15.91 8.08
C ARG A 99 26.69 15.05 9.30
N HIS A 100 27.12 15.68 10.40
CA HIS A 100 27.45 15.00 11.65
C HIS A 100 26.27 14.92 12.61
N ASP A 101 25.14 15.56 12.29
CA ASP A 101 23.86 15.41 12.98
C ASP A 101 23.00 14.34 12.26
N PRO A 102 22.84 13.14 12.85
CA PRO A 102 22.06 12.06 12.22
C PRO A 102 20.57 12.39 12.06
N ILE A 103 20.01 13.27 12.92
CA ILE A 103 18.60 13.63 12.88
C ILE A 103 18.38 14.60 11.72
N ALA A 104 19.18 15.67 11.64
CA ALA A 104 19.10 16.64 10.56
C ALA A 104 19.33 15.99 9.19
N LEU A 105 20.31 15.09 9.10
CA LEU A 105 20.59 14.34 7.87
C LEU A 105 19.43 13.41 7.48
N ARG A 106 18.81 12.73 8.46
CA ARG A 106 17.66 11.84 8.20
C ARG A 106 16.44 12.63 7.70
N GLU A 107 16.12 13.76 8.32
CA GLU A 107 15.00 14.60 7.87
C GLU A 107 15.23 15.17 6.47
N TYR A 108 16.47 15.58 6.16
CA TYR A 108 16.85 15.96 4.80
C TYR A 108 16.61 14.82 3.79
N HIS A 109 17.14 13.62 4.07
CA HIS A 109 16.95 12.46 3.19
C HIS A 109 15.49 12.05 3.03
N ARG A 110 14.69 12.15 4.10
CA ARG A 110 13.24 11.89 4.06
C ARG A 110 12.52 12.87 3.14
N ALA A 111 12.86 14.16 3.20
CA ALA A 111 12.31 15.17 2.31
C ALA A 111 12.68 14.91 0.84
N GLU A 112 13.96 14.62 0.57
CA GLU A 112 14.43 14.30 -0.78
C GLU A 112 13.80 13.02 -1.33
N PHE A 113 13.64 11.99 -0.49
CA PHE A 113 13.01 10.74 -0.89
C PHE A 113 11.53 10.93 -1.24
N ARG A 114 10.77 11.65 -0.40
CA ARG A 114 9.37 12.00 -0.71
C ARG A 114 9.26 12.83 -1.98
N ALA A 115 10.17 13.77 -2.22
CA ALA A 115 10.19 14.56 -3.44
C ALA A 115 10.48 13.69 -4.68
N TRP A 116 11.41 12.73 -4.57
CA TRP A 116 11.68 11.75 -5.62
C TRP A 116 10.47 10.85 -5.88
N ILE A 117 9.80 10.34 -4.84
CA ILE A 117 8.57 9.56 -4.98
C ILE A 117 7.50 10.38 -5.69
N GLY A 118 7.25 11.62 -5.27
CA GLY A 118 6.25 12.50 -5.88
C GLY A 118 6.50 12.73 -7.37
N LYS A 119 7.77 12.93 -7.78
CA LYS A 119 8.15 13.08 -9.19
C LYS A 119 7.98 11.80 -10.02
N ASN A 120 8.12 10.63 -9.39
CA ASN A 120 8.12 9.34 -10.07
C ASN A 120 6.85 8.51 -9.80
N ARG A 121 5.83 9.07 -9.15
CA ARG A 121 4.69 8.32 -8.58
C ARG A 121 4.03 7.39 -9.60
N ASN A 122 3.65 7.91 -10.75
CA ASN A 122 2.99 7.13 -11.80
C ASN A 122 3.86 5.98 -12.31
N GLU A 123 5.18 6.20 -12.42
CA GLU A 123 6.11 5.17 -12.89
C GLU A 123 6.33 4.10 -11.83
N LEU A 124 6.44 4.49 -10.55
CA LEU A 124 6.52 3.56 -9.42
C LEU A 124 5.30 2.64 -9.38
N GLU A 125 4.09 3.20 -9.46
CA GLU A 125 2.85 2.42 -9.47
C GLU A 125 2.76 1.49 -10.69
N ARG A 126 3.11 2.00 -11.88
CA ARG A 126 3.13 1.21 -13.13
C ARG A 126 4.09 0.03 -13.04
N ARG A 127 5.30 0.23 -12.49
CA ARG A 127 6.28 -0.84 -12.32
C ARG A 127 5.88 -1.84 -11.25
N ALA A 128 5.34 -1.38 -10.12
CA ALA A 128 4.82 -2.26 -9.08
C ALA A 128 3.74 -3.21 -9.63
N LEU A 129 2.82 -2.69 -10.45
CA LEU A 129 1.80 -3.52 -11.12
C LEU A 129 2.41 -4.51 -12.11
N ALA A 130 3.47 -4.12 -12.83
CA ALA A 130 4.12 -4.97 -13.81
C ALA A 130 5.04 -6.04 -13.19
N HIS A 131 5.61 -5.79 -12.02
CA HIS A 131 6.65 -6.64 -11.43
C HIS A 131 6.17 -7.89 -10.69
N GLY A 132 4.85 -8.07 -10.47
CA GLY A 132 4.20 -9.36 -10.19
C GLY A 132 4.64 -10.19 -8.96
N GLU A 133 5.77 -9.91 -8.31
CA GLU A 133 6.30 -10.73 -7.22
C GLU A 133 5.78 -10.31 -5.84
N GLN A 134 5.48 -11.33 -5.04
CA GLN A 134 5.13 -11.22 -3.62
C GLN A 134 6.33 -10.70 -2.83
N LEU A 135 6.27 -9.46 -2.37
CA LEU A 135 7.05 -9.07 -1.20
C LEU A 135 6.50 -9.86 0.00
N GLU A 136 7.17 -10.95 0.38
CA GLU A 136 6.99 -11.52 1.71
C GLU A 136 7.54 -10.51 2.72
N LEU A 137 6.64 -9.74 3.32
CA LEU A 137 6.97 -8.96 4.50
C LEU A 137 7.15 -9.97 5.64
N GLY A 138 8.41 -10.31 5.94
CA GLY A 138 8.77 -11.13 7.08
C GLY A 138 8.19 -10.53 8.37
N ALA A 139 7.58 -11.41 9.18
CA ALA A 139 6.86 -11.13 10.42
C ALA A 139 7.66 -10.33 11.46
#